data_AF-A0A840IIP4-F1
#
_entry.id   AF-A0A840IIP4-F1
#
_cell.length_a   1.000
_cell.length_b   1.000
_cell.length_c   1.000
_cell.angle_alpha   90.00
_cell.angle_beta   90.00
_cell.angle_gamma   90.00
#
_symmetry.space_group_name_H-M   'P 1'
#
loop_
_entity.id
_entity.type
_entity.pdbx_description
1 polymer ?
#
loop_
_entity_poly.entity_id
_entity_poly.type
_entity_poly.pdbx_seq_one_letter_code
_entity_poly.pdbx_strand_id
1 'polypeptide(L)'
;MTRLGSVIADAGGVRAPRERAAQLRSELLDALADGAHELAQSRSGYPPADPVPVAIAAHERSLVAALPVEPALRADPDAVVERAWILTAAVVGTLVDGAEAMAAAAAEDLALVAGTWGSWLALSFPFEAGDPFDHVEYAVELFPYQLEHVDRLRAVAYGVPGDVLADVEDLRAPIGELHPLRIAEAVARFGGHPADADSVRSHDEDVIAVLDPTTDVARPHDDADRGRRVARRILQRLMGMGKWGGYHTEISHLARGFAGHDRALALAIGERLLDAGLLLEKPSVGQRHVFLNPRRAADIHALVERGEAPRGLDLP
;
A
#
# COMPACT_ATOMS: atom_id res chain seq x y z
N MET A 1 -7.03 -31.90 14.51
CA MET A 1 -6.65 -30.97 15.59
C MET A 1 -5.14 -31.11 15.73
N THR A 2 -4.39 -30.02 15.58
CA THR A 2 -2.91 -30.04 15.65
C THR A 2 -2.45 -30.23 17.10
N ARG A 3 -1.15 -30.50 17.30
CA ARG A 3 -0.56 -30.55 18.64
C ARG A 3 -0.75 -29.21 19.37
N LEU A 4 -0.36 -28.10 18.74
CA LEU A 4 -0.47 -26.76 19.32
C LEU A 4 -1.91 -26.43 19.72
N GLY A 5 -2.89 -26.69 18.84
CA GLY A 5 -4.31 -26.44 19.13
C GLY A 5 -4.82 -27.24 20.33
N SER A 6 -4.35 -28.48 20.49
CA SER A 6 -4.72 -29.32 21.64
C SER A 6 -4.14 -28.75 22.94
N VAL A 7 -2.87 -28.34 22.94
CA VAL A 7 -2.20 -27.77 24.13
C VAL A 7 -2.85 -26.43 24.55
N ILE A 8 -3.21 -25.59 23.59
CA ILE A 8 -3.89 -24.32 23.85
C ILE A 8 -5.27 -24.57 24.46
N ALA A 9 -6.06 -25.47 23.88
CA ALA A 9 -7.38 -25.83 24.40
C ALA A 9 -7.29 -26.38 25.84
N ASP A 10 -6.35 -27.30 26.09
CA ASP A 10 -6.13 -27.89 27.42
C ASP A 10 -5.67 -26.87 28.45
N ALA A 11 -4.98 -25.80 28.03
CA ALA A 11 -4.55 -24.73 28.91
C ALA A 11 -5.67 -23.72 29.23
N GLY A 12 -6.80 -23.74 28.50
CA GLY A 12 -7.92 -22.80 28.68
C GLY A 12 -8.04 -21.72 27.59
N GLY A 13 -7.39 -21.90 26.44
CA GLY A 13 -7.50 -20.99 25.29
C GLY A 13 -6.97 -19.58 25.58
N VAL A 14 -7.70 -18.56 25.09
CA VAL A 14 -7.37 -17.14 25.32
C VAL A 14 -7.37 -16.76 26.80
N ARG A 15 -8.08 -17.52 27.63
CA ARG A 15 -8.19 -17.33 29.10
C ARG A 15 -7.24 -18.22 29.90
N ALA A 16 -6.30 -18.91 29.23
CA ALA A 16 -5.35 -19.76 29.94
C ALA A 16 -4.57 -18.96 31.01
N PRO A 17 -4.35 -19.54 32.20
CA PRO A 17 -3.77 -18.81 33.30
C PRO A 17 -2.27 -18.55 33.07
N ARG A 18 -1.74 -17.47 33.65
CA ARG A 18 -0.40 -16.95 33.38
C ARG A 18 0.72 -17.97 33.62
N GLU A 19 0.53 -18.92 34.54
CA GLU A 19 1.48 -20.00 34.82
C GLU A 19 1.70 -20.93 33.62
N ARG A 20 0.77 -20.93 32.65
CA ARG A 20 0.86 -21.70 31.40
C ARG A 20 1.58 -20.94 30.29
N ALA A 21 1.81 -19.63 30.43
CA ALA A 21 2.31 -18.78 29.36
C ALA A 21 3.67 -19.27 28.81
N ALA A 22 4.60 -19.67 29.68
CA ALA A 22 5.91 -20.18 29.27
C ALA A 22 5.82 -21.47 28.45
N GLN A 23 4.92 -22.39 28.83
CA GLN A 23 4.68 -23.62 28.06
C GLN A 23 4.07 -23.29 26.70
N LEU A 24 3.02 -22.46 26.68
CA LEU A 24 2.34 -22.07 25.44
C LEU A 24 3.30 -21.36 24.49
N ARG A 25 4.17 -20.49 25.01
CA ARG A 25 5.22 -19.81 24.25
C ARG A 25 6.19 -20.81 23.62
N SER A 26 6.65 -21.81 24.36
CA SER A 26 7.55 -22.84 23.84
C SER A 26 6.91 -23.62 22.69
N GLU A 27 5.67 -24.09 22.87
CA GLU A 27 4.95 -24.86 21.85
C GLU A 27 4.63 -24.00 20.61
N LEU A 28 4.34 -22.71 20.80
CA LEU A 28 4.13 -21.79 19.70
C LEU A 28 5.41 -21.54 18.90
N LEU A 29 6.56 -21.37 19.57
CA LEU A 29 7.84 -21.19 18.88
C LEU A 29 8.20 -22.38 18.00
N ASP A 30 8.03 -23.60 18.51
CA ASP A 30 8.25 -24.83 17.74
C ASP A 30 7.32 -24.88 16.52
N ALA A 31 6.03 -24.60 16.72
CA ALA A 31 5.04 -24.62 15.64
C ALA A 31 5.29 -23.55 14.57
N LEU A 32 5.74 -22.35 14.95
CA LEU A 32 6.11 -21.30 14.00
C LEU A 32 7.36 -21.67 13.20
N ALA A 33 8.34 -22.34 13.81
CA ALA A 33 9.50 -22.84 13.08
C ALA A 33 9.10 -23.86 11.99
N ASP A 34 8.22 -24.80 12.33
CA ASP A 34 7.65 -25.75 11.36
C ASP A 34 6.82 -25.02 10.29
N GLY A 35 6.02 -24.03 10.70
CA GLY A 35 5.24 -23.18 9.79
C GLY A 35 6.09 -22.41 8.78
N ALA A 36 7.25 -21.90 9.19
CA ALA A 36 8.20 -21.23 8.31
C ALA A 36 8.77 -22.20 7.26
N HIS A 37 9.05 -23.44 7.67
CA HIS A 37 9.47 -24.50 6.73
C HIS A 37 8.36 -24.82 5.71
N GLU A 38 7.12 -24.92 6.17
CA GLU A 38 5.95 -25.17 5.32
C GLU A 38 5.71 -24.03 4.31
N LEU A 39 5.90 -22.78 4.71
CA LEU A 39 5.78 -21.63 3.81
C LEU A 39 6.81 -21.67 2.66
N ALA A 40 7.95 -22.35 2.82
CA ALA A 40 8.94 -22.55 1.77
C ALA A 40 8.53 -23.64 0.75
N GLN A 41 7.58 -24.53 1.08
CA GLN A 41 7.16 -25.65 0.23
C GLN A 41 6.17 -25.24 -0.85
N SER A 42 6.15 -25.93 -2.00
CA SER A 42 5.22 -25.62 -3.10
C SER A 42 3.72 -25.67 -2.73
N ARG A 43 3.39 -26.40 -1.66
CA ARG A 43 2.07 -26.52 -1.01
C ARG A 43 2.31 -26.68 0.48
N SER A 44 1.46 -26.12 1.34
CA SER A 44 1.62 -26.21 2.80
C SER A 44 0.43 -26.84 3.51
N GLY A 45 0.71 -27.48 4.66
CA GLY A 45 -0.28 -27.99 5.59
C GLY A 45 -1.19 -29.10 5.04
N TYR A 46 -0.64 -29.91 4.14
CA TYR A 46 -1.26 -31.16 3.69
C TYR A 46 -0.68 -32.34 4.47
N PRO A 47 -1.51 -33.29 4.93
CA PRO A 47 -1.03 -34.45 5.68
C PRO A 47 0.16 -35.13 4.98
N PRO A 48 1.25 -35.41 5.70
CA PRO A 48 1.36 -35.43 7.17
C PRO A 48 1.72 -34.10 7.85
N ALA A 49 1.87 -32.99 7.13
CA ALA A 49 2.24 -31.71 7.71
C ALA A 49 1.06 -31.02 8.41
N ASP A 50 1.35 -30.30 9.50
CA ASP A 50 0.39 -29.44 10.18
C ASP A 50 0.17 -28.14 9.37
N PRO A 51 -1.03 -27.52 9.42
CA PRO A 51 -1.26 -26.20 8.86
C PRO A 51 -0.34 -25.13 9.48
N VAL A 52 0.02 -24.11 8.68
CA VAL A 52 0.86 -22.99 9.13
C VAL A 52 0.17 -22.24 10.28
N PRO A 53 0.76 -22.17 11.48
CA PRO A 53 0.12 -21.55 12.63
C PRO A 53 0.27 -20.02 12.62
N VAL A 54 -0.74 -19.33 13.12
CA VAL A 54 -0.71 -17.92 13.51
C VAL A 54 -1.22 -17.84 14.95
N ALA A 55 -0.57 -17.05 15.80
CA ALA A 55 -1.09 -16.76 17.14
C ALA A 55 -1.66 -15.35 17.16
N ILE A 56 -2.84 -15.18 17.76
CA ILE A 56 -3.50 -13.89 17.97
C ILE A 56 -3.75 -13.74 19.47
N ALA A 57 -3.40 -12.59 20.02
CA ALA A 57 -3.66 -12.24 21.40
C ALA A 57 -4.11 -10.79 21.50
N ALA A 58 -4.77 -10.45 22.60
CA ALA A 58 -4.93 -9.06 22.99
C ALA A 58 -3.74 -8.66 23.86
N HIS A 59 -3.14 -7.53 23.53
CA HIS A 59 -2.13 -6.87 24.35
C HIS A 59 -2.51 -5.41 24.49
N GLU A 60 -2.70 -4.96 25.73
CA GLU A 60 -3.22 -3.62 26.03
C GLU A 60 -4.55 -3.33 25.31
N ARG A 61 -4.54 -2.44 24.32
CA ARG A 61 -5.71 -2.05 23.49
C ARG A 61 -5.49 -2.36 22.02
N SER A 62 -4.79 -3.45 21.74
CA SER A 62 -4.50 -3.87 20.37
C SER A 62 -4.58 -5.38 20.25
N LEU A 63 -5.05 -5.84 19.09
CA LEU A 63 -4.82 -7.20 18.66
C LEU A 63 -3.37 -7.30 18.19
N VAL A 64 -2.69 -8.36 18.61
CA VAL A 64 -1.32 -8.67 18.24
C VAL A 64 -1.30 -10.05 17.62
N ALA A 65 -0.73 -10.17 16.43
CA ALA A 65 -0.50 -11.44 15.78
C ALA A 65 1.00 -11.74 15.65
N ALA A 66 1.38 -13.00 15.91
CA ALA A 66 2.69 -13.54 15.59
C ALA A 66 2.55 -14.61 14.50
N LEU A 67 3.37 -14.52 13.46
CA LEU A 67 3.30 -15.37 12.28
C LEU A 67 4.72 -15.75 11.79
N PRO A 68 4.90 -16.91 11.13
CA PRO A 68 6.21 -17.47 10.82
C PRO A 68 6.82 -16.82 9.56
N VAL A 69 6.94 -15.49 9.60
CA VAL A 69 7.38 -14.62 8.50
C VAL A 69 8.52 -13.74 9.00
N GLU A 70 9.44 -13.38 8.11
CA GLU A 70 10.61 -12.55 8.45
C GLU A 70 10.19 -11.12 8.84
N PRO A 71 10.64 -10.59 9.99
CA PRO A 71 10.34 -9.21 10.42
C PRO A 71 10.80 -8.13 9.43
N ALA A 72 11.79 -8.44 8.58
CA ALA A 72 12.29 -7.56 7.53
C ALA A 72 11.18 -7.10 6.56
N LEU A 73 10.06 -7.83 6.47
CA LEU A 73 8.89 -7.44 5.68
C LEU A 73 8.39 -6.02 5.99
N ARG A 74 8.60 -5.50 7.21
CA ARG A 74 8.23 -4.12 7.55
C ARG A 74 8.99 -3.07 6.72
N ALA A 75 10.21 -3.40 6.31
CA ALA A 75 11.14 -2.51 5.63
C ALA A 75 11.33 -2.85 4.15
N ASP A 76 11.24 -4.12 3.81
CA ASP A 76 11.49 -4.66 2.49
C ASP A 76 10.38 -5.66 2.11
N PRO A 77 9.44 -5.25 1.25
CA PRO A 77 8.39 -6.13 0.73
C PRO A 77 8.91 -7.39 0.03
N ASP A 78 10.12 -7.32 -0.55
CA ASP A 78 10.72 -8.43 -1.29
C ASP A 78 11.45 -9.44 -0.37
N ALA A 79 11.48 -9.17 0.94
CA ALA A 79 12.11 -10.06 1.92
C ALA A 79 11.35 -11.39 2.13
N VAL A 80 10.13 -11.50 1.60
CA VAL A 80 9.26 -12.67 1.81
C VAL A 80 8.79 -13.27 0.50
N VAL A 81 8.56 -14.58 0.49
CA VAL A 81 7.97 -15.27 -0.64
C VAL A 81 6.47 -15.00 -0.72
N GLU A 82 5.88 -15.18 -1.91
CA GLU A 82 4.46 -14.95 -2.18
C GLU A 82 3.51 -15.57 -1.14
N ARG A 83 3.72 -16.83 -0.72
CA ARG A 83 2.86 -17.46 0.31
C ARG A 83 2.97 -16.81 1.69
N ALA A 84 4.17 -16.37 2.07
CA ALA A 84 4.37 -15.66 3.32
C ALA A 84 3.68 -14.29 3.27
N TRP A 85 3.71 -13.63 2.12
CA TRP A 85 2.90 -12.44 1.87
C TRP A 85 1.40 -12.72 1.97
N ILE A 86 0.89 -13.76 1.28
CA ILE A 86 -0.55 -14.12 1.32
C ILE A 86 -1.02 -14.41 2.76
N LEU A 87 -0.24 -15.16 3.54
CA LEU A 87 -0.54 -15.38 4.96
C LEU A 87 -0.58 -14.06 5.73
N THR A 88 0.42 -13.21 5.53
CA THR A 88 0.50 -11.91 6.20
C THR A 88 -0.70 -11.02 5.86
N ALA A 89 -1.08 -10.95 4.58
CA ALA A 89 -2.22 -10.17 4.10
C ALA A 89 -3.54 -10.69 4.71
N ALA A 90 -3.72 -12.01 4.80
CA ALA A 90 -4.88 -12.60 5.47
C ALA A 90 -4.93 -12.23 6.96
N VAL A 91 -3.78 -12.26 7.66
CA VAL A 91 -3.68 -11.83 9.06
C VAL A 91 -4.00 -10.34 9.21
N VAL A 92 -3.56 -9.47 8.29
CA VAL A 92 -3.95 -8.05 8.31
C VAL A 92 -5.46 -7.89 8.21
N GLY A 93 -6.11 -8.58 7.26
CA GLY A 93 -7.58 -8.58 7.16
C GLY A 93 -8.25 -9.04 8.44
N THR A 94 -7.76 -10.14 9.03
CA THR A 94 -8.26 -10.66 10.30
C THR A 94 -8.11 -9.68 11.47
N LEU A 95 -6.99 -8.98 11.58
CA LEU A 95 -6.77 -8.00 12.65
C LEU A 95 -7.68 -6.78 12.51
N VAL A 96 -7.89 -6.32 11.27
CA VAL A 96 -8.75 -5.17 10.96
C VAL A 96 -10.22 -5.49 11.25
N ASP A 97 -10.71 -6.64 10.76
CA ASP A 97 -12.09 -7.07 10.99
C ASP A 97 -12.34 -7.41 12.46
N GLY A 98 -11.40 -8.11 13.11
CA GLY A 98 -11.48 -8.46 14.53
C GLY A 98 -11.46 -7.25 15.46
N ALA A 99 -10.83 -6.14 15.02
CA ALA A 99 -10.85 -4.86 15.71
C ALA A 99 -12.07 -4.00 15.35
N GLU A 100 -12.93 -4.46 14.43
CA GLU A 100 -14.10 -3.75 13.92
C GLU A 100 -13.76 -2.35 13.37
N ALA A 101 -12.62 -2.26 12.68
CA ALA A 101 -12.12 -0.97 12.21
C ALA A 101 -13.00 -0.37 11.11
N MET A 102 -13.28 0.92 11.21
CA MET A 102 -13.98 1.67 10.16
C MET A 102 -13.07 1.97 8.97
N ALA A 103 -13.65 2.24 7.79
CA ALA A 103 -12.91 2.72 6.62
C ALA A 103 -11.96 3.89 6.95
N ALA A 104 -10.75 3.88 6.38
CA ALA A 104 -9.80 4.98 6.51
C ALA A 104 -10.21 6.12 5.55
N ALA A 105 -10.12 7.37 6.00
CA ALA A 105 -10.35 8.53 5.16
C ALA A 105 -9.04 9.05 4.53
N ALA A 106 -7.91 8.84 5.20
CA ALA A 106 -6.58 9.25 4.75
C ALA A 106 -5.47 8.30 5.22
N ALA A 107 -4.30 8.40 4.60
CA ALA A 107 -3.12 7.59 4.93
C ALA A 107 -2.68 7.68 6.40
N GLU A 108 -2.96 8.80 7.06
CA GLU A 108 -2.70 9.06 8.49
C GLU A 108 -3.64 8.29 9.42
N ASP A 109 -4.81 7.87 8.93
CA ASP A 109 -5.75 7.04 9.70
C ASP A 109 -5.27 5.59 9.80
N LEU A 110 -4.31 5.18 8.95
CA LEU A 110 -3.79 3.83 8.94
C LEU A 110 -2.96 3.55 10.21
N ALA A 111 -3.33 2.49 10.90
CA ALA A 111 -2.90 2.21 12.27
C ALA A 111 -2.10 0.91 12.41
N LEU A 112 -1.99 0.10 11.36
CA LEU A 112 -1.23 -1.15 11.41
C LEU A 112 0.25 -0.84 11.65
N VAL A 113 0.80 -1.45 12.70
CA VAL A 113 2.23 -1.45 12.98
C VAL A 113 2.78 -2.87 12.91
N ALA A 114 4.04 -2.97 12.52
CA ALA A 114 4.76 -4.23 12.45
C ALA A 114 6.02 -4.16 13.33
N GLY A 115 6.45 -5.31 13.85
CA GLY A 115 7.61 -5.44 14.70
C GLY A 115 8.06 -6.89 14.77
N THR A 116 8.66 -7.26 15.89
CA THR A 116 9.23 -8.60 16.08
C THR A 116 8.71 -9.23 17.35
N TRP A 117 8.42 -10.53 17.29
CA TRP A 117 8.28 -11.38 18.47
C TRP A 117 9.23 -12.57 18.34
N GLY A 118 10.30 -12.58 19.13
CA GLY A 118 11.41 -13.53 18.96
C GLY A 118 12.15 -13.29 17.64
N SER A 119 12.02 -14.22 16.69
CA SER A 119 12.55 -14.09 15.32
C SER A 119 11.45 -13.93 14.26
N TRP A 120 10.20 -13.76 14.71
CA TRP A 120 9.02 -13.80 13.86
C TRP A 120 8.38 -12.43 13.72
N LEU A 121 7.75 -12.18 12.58
CA LEU A 121 6.98 -10.97 12.34
C LEU A 121 5.86 -10.89 13.39
N ALA A 122 5.76 -9.73 14.02
CA ALA A 122 4.62 -9.34 14.83
C ALA A 122 3.84 -8.23 14.11
N LEU A 123 2.52 -8.35 14.06
CA LEU A 123 1.62 -7.31 13.58
C LEU A 123 0.75 -6.86 14.74
N SER A 124 0.47 -5.56 14.83
CA SER A 124 -0.44 -5.03 15.84
C SER A 124 -1.40 -4.01 15.23
N PHE A 125 -2.66 -4.12 15.63
CA PHE A 125 -3.74 -3.25 15.19
C PHE A 125 -4.63 -2.84 16.39
N PRO A 126 -4.93 -1.55 16.57
CA PRO A 126 -5.68 -1.07 17.74
C PRO A 126 -7.18 -1.38 17.66
N PHE A 127 -7.82 -1.53 18.82
CA PHE A 127 -9.29 -1.57 18.94
C PHE A 127 -9.79 -0.58 20.00
N GLU A 128 -11.01 -0.05 19.84
CA GLU A 128 -11.52 1.07 20.64
C GLU A 128 -12.28 0.69 21.91
N ALA A 129 -13.12 -0.34 21.89
CA ALA A 129 -13.95 -0.72 23.03
C ALA A 129 -14.39 -2.17 22.89
N GLY A 130 -14.58 -2.86 24.01
CA GLY A 130 -15.00 -4.26 24.04
C GLY A 130 -14.21 -5.06 25.08
N ASP A 131 -14.62 -6.31 25.30
CA ASP A 131 -13.79 -7.27 26.01
C ASP A 131 -12.63 -7.67 25.07
N PRO A 132 -11.36 -7.49 25.47
CA PRO A 132 -10.22 -7.91 24.66
C PRO A 132 -10.26 -9.39 24.25
N PHE A 133 -10.87 -10.27 25.07
CA PHE A 133 -11.02 -11.68 24.71
C PHE A 133 -12.02 -11.89 23.57
N ASP A 134 -13.11 -11.12 23.53
CA ASP A 134 -14.11 -11.22 22.46
C ASP A 134 -13.51 -10.82 21.12
N HIS A 135 -12.67 -9.77 21.07
CA HIS A 135 -11.95 -9.38 19.85
C HIS A 135 -11.00 -10.48 19.36
N VAL A 136 -10.29 -11.16 20.26
CA VAL A 136 -9.38 -12.27 19.89
C VAL A 136 -10.17 -13.46 19.36
N GLU A 137 -11.24 -13.85 20.06
CA GLU A 137 -12.09 -14.96 19.64
C GLU A 137 -12.74 -14.66 18.28
N TYR A 138 -13.24 -13.44 18.08
CA TYR A 138 -13.82 -13.00 16.81
C TYR A 138 -12.79 -12.98 15.67
N ALA A 139 -11.58 -12.44 15.90
CA ALA A 139 -10.51 -12.48 14.92
C ALA A 139 -10.14 -13.92 14.53
N VAL A 140 -10.01 -14.83 15.49
CA VAL A 140 -9.72 -16.25 15.22
C VAL A 140 -10.84 -16.92 14.41
N GLU A 141 -12.09 -16.59 14.69
CA GLU A 141 -13.25 -17.08 13.92
C GLU A 141 -13.26 -16.55 12.48
N LEU A 142 -12.82 -15.30 12.27
CA LEU A 142 -12.78 -14.66 10.96
C LEU A 142 -11.63 -15.15 10.06
N PHE A 143 -10.54 -15.63 10.65
CA PHE A 143 -9.33 -16.01 9.91
C PHE A 143 -9.56 -17.00 8.74
N PRO A 144 -10.37 -18.07 8.87
CA PRO A 144 -10.66 -18.96 7.74
C PRO A 144 -11.33 -18.27 6.55
N TYR A 145 -12.16 -17.25 6.78
CA TYR A 145 -12.81 -16.48 5.71
C TYR A 145 -11.78 -15.65 4.91
N GLN A 146 -10.77 -15.11 5.59
CA GLN A 146 -9.67 -14.40 4.95
C GLN A 146 -8.78 -15.31 4.07
N LEU A 147 -8.92 -16.64 4.18
CA LEU A 147 -8.18 -17.63 3.41
C LEU A 147 -9.03 -18.42 2.41
N GLU A 148 -10.35 -18.20 2.34
CA GLU A 148 -11.25 -19.01 1.53
C GLU A 148 -10.85 -19.06 0.04
N HIS A 149 -10.31 -17.95 -0.47
CA HIS A 149 -9.89 -17.80 -1.87
C HIS A 149 -8.45 -18.25 -2.15
N VAL A 150 -7.71 -18.66 -1.11
CA VAL A 150 -6.30 -19.02 -1.24
C VAL A 150 -6.13 -20.51 -1.53
N ASP A 151 -5.64 -20.83 -2.74
CA ASP A 151 -5.24 -22.20 -3.08
C ASP A 151 -3.88 -22.58 -2.46
N ARG A 152 -3.70 -23.86 -2.10
CA ARG A 152 -2.43 -24.49 -1.65
C ARG A 152 -1.77 -23.95 -0.38
N LEU A 153 -2.39 -23.01 0.32
CA LEU A 153 -2.01 -22.62 1.66
C LEU A 153 -3.03 -23.19 2.65
N ARG A 154 -2.55 -23.96 3.63
CA ARG A 154 -3.36 -24.33 4.80
C ARG A 154 -2.73 -23.66 6.01
N ALA A 155 -3.50 -22.82 6.66
CA ALA A 155 -3.10 -22.09 7.84
C ALA A 155 -4.23 -22.07 8.86
N VAL A 156 -3.89 -21.78 10.11
CA VAL A 156 -4.84 -21.77 11.24
C VAL A 156 -4.42 -20.70 12.24
N ALA A 157 -5.38 -19.91 12.68
CA ALA A 157 -5.18 -18.95 13.76
C ALA A 157 -5.52 -19.58 15.11
N TYR A 158 -4.75 -19.24 16.13
CA TYR A 158 -4.96 -19.64 17.51
C TYR A 158 -5.06 -18.40 18.40
N GLY A 159 -6.14 -18.34 19.19
CA GLY A 159 -6.25 -17.39 20.28
C GLY A 159 -5.36 -17.83 21.46
N VAL A 160 -4.45 -16.97 21.88
CA VAL A 160 -3.56 -17.21 23.03
C VAL A 160 -3.68 -16.08 24.07
N PRO A 161 -3.35 -16.33 25.35
CA PRO A 161 -3.31 -15.26 26.34
C PRO A 161 -2.29 -14.19 25.98
N GLY A 162 -2.57 -12.93 26.31
CA GLY A 162 -1.67 -11.79 26.06
C GLY A 162 -0.25 -11.99 26.61
N ASP A 163 -0.11 -12.69 27.74
CA ASP A 163 1.19 -13.02 28.34
C ASP A 163 2.10 -13.87 27.44
N VAL A 164 1.54 -14.61 26.47
CA VAL A 164 2.32 -15.40 25.49
C VAL A 164 3.03 -14.48 24.49
N LEU A 165 2.39 -13.37 24.11
CA LEU A 165 2.90 -12.40 23.12
C LEU A 165 3.41 -11.10 23.77
N ALA A 166 3.61 -11.05 25.09
CA ALA A 166 3.96 -9.81 25.80
C ALA A 166 5.34 -9.20 25.43
N ASP A 167 6.25 -9.99 24.86
CA ASP A 167 7.60 -9.56 24.48
C ASP A 167 7.68 -9.11 22.99
N VAL A 168 6.63 -8.49 22.48
CA VAL A 168 6.69 -7.87 21.14
C VAL A 168 7.54 -6.60 21.21
N GLU A 169 8.46 -6.45 20.26
CA GLU A 169 9.42 -5.35 20.20
C GLU A 169 9.38 -4.65 18.83
N ASP A 170 9.91 -3.42 18.81
CA ASP A 170 10.11 -2.62 17.58
C ASP A 170 8.84 -2.38 16.73
N LEU A 171 7.67 -2.27 17.38
CA LEU A 171 6.43 -1.92 16.69
C LEU A 171 6.52 -0.52 16.07
N ARG A 172 6.51 -0.47 14.74
CA ARG A 172 6.55 0.77 13.95
C ARG A 172 5.70 0.63 12.69
N ALA A 173 5.31 1.76 12.11
CA ALA A 173 4.66 1.78 10.82
C ALA A 173 5.54 1.12 9.72
N PRO A 174 4.92 0.46 8.72
CA PRO A 174 5.63 -0.01 7.53
C PRO A 174 6.33 1.13 6.79
N ILE A 175 7.50 0.85 6.20
CA ILE A 175 8.34 1.88 5.57
C ILE A 175 7.92 2.10 4.10
N GLY A 176 7.47 3.31 3.79
CA GLY A 176 7.06 3.70 2.44
C GLY A 176 5.55 3.90 2.33
N GLU A 177 5.14 4.91 1.55
CA GLU A 177 3.74 5.34 1.44
C GLU A 177 2.85 4.27 0.79
N LEU A 178 3.38 3.57 -0.21
CA LEU A 178 2.71 2.49 -0.95
C LEU A 178 3.16 1.10 -0.47
N HIS A 179 3.61 0.98 0.79
CA HIS A 179 4.04 -0.31 1.32
C HIS A 179 2.88 -1.33 1.32
N PRO A 180 3.07 -2.59 0.89
CA PRO A 180 1.98 -3.57 0.78
C PRO A 180 1.16 -3.79 2.06
N LEU A 181 1.79 -3.75 3.24
CA LEU A 181 1.05 -3.79 4.52
C LEU A 181 0.05 -2.64 4.69
N ARG A 182 0.35 -1.43 4.20
CA ARG A 182 -0.57 -0.27 4.24
C ARG A 182 -1.73 -0.46 3.25
N ILE A 183 -1.42 -0.99 2.07
CA ILE A 183 -2.41 -1.38 1.06
C ILE A 183 -3.35 -2.45 1.64
N ALA A 184 -2.81 -3.48 2.28
CA ALA A 184 -3.58 -4.56 2.89
C ALA A 184 -4.51 -4.04 3.99
N GLU A 185 -4.03 -3.14 4.86
CA GLU A 185 -4.89 -2.49 5.85
C GLU A 185 -6.02 -1.71 5.18
N ALA A 186 -5.71 -0.87 4.18
CA ALA A 186 -6.71 -0.07 3.49
C ALA A 186 -7.78 -0.95 2.81
N VAL A 187 -7.37 -2.01 2.10
CA VAL A 187 -8.30 -2.97 1.49
C VAL A 187 -9.22 -3.59 2.53
N ALA A 188 -8.67 -4.06 3.66
CA ALA A 188 -9.47 -4.64 4.73
C ALA A 188 -10.46 -3.63 5.35
N ARG A 189 -10.03 -2.38 5.54
CA ARG A 189 -10.89 -1.32 6.09
C ARG A 189 -12.02 -0.91 5.15
N PHE A 190 -11.92 -1.21 3.85
CA PHE A 190 -13.02 -1.11 2.89
C PHE A 190 -13.88 -2.37 2.79
N GLY A 191 -13.65 -3.37 3.64
CA GLY A 191 -14.37 -4.65 3.66
C GLY A 191 -13.88 -5.64 2.61
N GLY A 192 -12.69 -5.43 2.05
CA GLY A 192 -12.03 -6.36 1.12
C GLY A 192 -11.20 -7.44 1.82
N HIS A 193 -10.69 -8.38 1.03
CA HIS A 193 -9.81 -9.47 1.45
C HIS A 193 -8.39 -9.25 0.91
N PRO A 194 -7.43 -8.80 1.73
CA PRO A 194 -6.10 -8.44 1.25
C PRO A 194 -5.30 -9.60 0.65
N ALA A 195 -5.63 -10.84 1.01
CA ALA A 195 -5.03 -12.05 0.48
C ALA A 195 -5.61 -12.48 -0.89
N ASP A 196 -6.72 -11.87 -1.33
CA ASP A 196 -7.36 -12.14 -2.61
C ASP A 196 -7.07 -11.03 -3.63
N ALA A 197 -6.39 -11.38 -4.71
CA ALA A 197 -6.03 -10.44 -5.77
C ALA A 197 -7.25 -9.83 -6.49
N ASP A 198 -8.38 -10.55 -6.55
CA ASP A 198 -9.62 -10.02 -7.13
C ASP A 198 -10.22 -8.96 -6.21
N SER A 199 -10.30 -9.25 -4.91
CA SER A 199 -10.75 -8.27 -3.91
C SER A 199 -9.84 -7.03 -3.82
N VAL A 200 -8.52 -7.19 -3.92
CA VAL A 200 -7.60 -6.04 -3.96
C VAL A 200 -7.89 -5.17 -5.18
N ARG A 201 -8.08 -5.76 -6.37
CA ARG A 201 -8.41 -5.01 -7.59
C ARG A 201 -9.75 -4.28 -7.52
N SER A 202 -10.75 -4.83 -6.84
CA SER A 202 -12.06 -4.16 -6.74
C SER A 202 -12.03 -2.91 -5.86
N HIS A 203 -11.02 -2.77 -4.99
CA HIS A 203 -10.85 -1.63 -4.08
C HIS A 203 -9.70 -0.69 -4.47
N ASP A 204 -9.08 -0.89 -5.64
CA ASP A 204 -7.87 -0.16 -6.06
C ASP A 204 -8.08 1.37 -6.05
N GLU A 205 -9.23 1.85 -6.56
CA GLU A 205 -9.55 3.28 -6.59
C GLU A 205 -9.69 3.88 -5.18
N ASP A 206 -10.38 3.18 -4.26
CA ASP A 206 -10.59 3.64 -2.89
C ASP A 206 -9.28 3.64 -2.08
N VAL A 207 -8.45 2.60 -2.29
CA VAL A 207 -7.13 2.48 -1.65
C VAL A 207 -6.18 3.58 -2.15
N ILE A 208 -6.18 3.86 -3.45
CA ILE A 208 -5.39 4.96 -4.03
C ILE A 208 -5.83 6.30 -3.44
N ALA A 209 -7.13 6.54 -3.28
CA ALA A 209 -7.64 7.78 -2.69
C ALA A 209 -7.15 7.99 -1.24
N VAL A 210 -7.00 6.91 -0.46
CA VAL A 210 -6.47 6.96 0.91
C VAL A 210 -4.95 7.14 0.94
N LEU A 211 -4.21 6.37 0.14
CA LEU A 211 -2.75 6.31 0.20
C LEU A 211 -2.05 7.43 -0.56
N ASP A 212 -2.69 7.94 -1.61
CA ASP A 212 -2.20 9.04 -2.43
C ASP A 212 -3.26 10.15 -2.52
N PRO A 213 -3.33 11.05 -1.51
CA PRO A 213 -4.21 12.20 -1.57
C PRO A 213 -3.83 13.18 -2.70
N THR A 214 -2.72 12.96 -3.42
CA THR A 214 -2.31 13.76 -4.58
C THR A 214 -2.90 13.28 -5.90
N THR A 215 -3.73 12.22 -5.90
CA THR A 215 -4.39 11.70 -7.12
C THR A 215 -5.32 12.71 -7.80
N ASP A 216 -5.58 13.86 -7.20
CA ASP A 216 -6.28 14.97 -7.86
C ASP A 216 -5.41 15.74 -8.88
N VAL A 217 -4.31 15.15 -9.36
CA VAL A 217 -3.74 15.59 -10.63
C VAL A 217 -4.63 15.09 -11.77
N ALA A 218 -5.65 15.87 -12.08
CA ALA A 218 -6.39 15.78 -13.33
C ALA A 218 -5.40 15.63 -14.49
N ARG A 219 -5.65 14.65 -15.39
CA ARG A 219 -4.82 14.46 -16.60
C ARG A 219 -4.69 15.81 -17.32
N PRO A 220 -3.63 16.07 -18.12
CA PRO A 220 -3.50 17.34 -18.83
C PRO A 220 -4.72 17.79 -19.66
N HIS A 221 -5.67 16.90 -19.97
CA HIS A 221 -6.94 17.21 -20.64
C HIS A 221 -8.13 17.44 -19.70
N ASP A 222 -8.02 17.07 -18.43
CA ASP A 222 -9.06 17.17 -17.42
C ASP A 222 -8.82 18.34 -16.45
N ASP A 223 -7.69 19.06 -16.60
CA ASP A 223 -7.38 20.24 -15.80
C ASP A 223 -8.50 21.29 -15.91
N ALA A 224 -9.09 21.66 -14.77
CA ALA A 224 -10.22 22.59 -14.70
C ALA A 224 -9.87 23.97 -15.27
N ASP A 225 -8.62 24.43 -15.09
CA ASP A 225 -8.16 25.70 -15.63
C ASP A 225 -7.83 25.55 -17.12
N ARG A 226 -8.51 26.34 -17.95
CA ARG A 226 -8.40 26.23 -19.41
C ARG A 226 -7.00 26.59 -19.92
N GLY A 227 -6.36 27.61 -19.36
CA GLY A 227 -5.02 28.02 -19.73
C GLY A 227 -3.98 26.95 -19.38
N ARG A 228 -4.04 26.45 -18.14
CA ARG A 228 -3.19 25.39 -17.63
C ARG A 228 -3.36 24.08 -18.39
N ARG A 229 -4.60 23.69 -18.70
CA ARG A 229 -4.91 22.53 -19.55
C ARG A 229 -4.18 22.59 -20.89
N VAL A 230 -4.28 23.73 -21.58
CA VAL A 230 -3.64 23.92 -22.89
C VAL A 230 -2.12 23.94 -22.77
N ALA A 231 -1.57 24.61 -21.74
CA ALA A 231 -0.13 24.63 -21.46
C ALA A 231 0.43 23.23 -21.22
N ARG A 232 -0.23 22.44 -20.35
CA ARG A 232 0.16 21.06 -20.03
C ARG A 232 0.13 20.17 -21.27
N ARG A 233 -0.90 20.29 -22.12
CA ARG A 233 -1.00 19.54 -23.39
C ARG A 233 0.09 19.90 -24.39
N ILE A 234 0.48 21.17 -24.48
CA ILE A 234 1.58 21.62 -25.36
C ILE A 234 2.90 20.99 -24.89
N LEU A 235 3.23 21.15 -23.61
CA LEU A 235 4.48 20.67 -23.04
C LEU A 235 4.57 19.14 -23.08
N GLN A 236 3.50 18.43 -22.69
CA GLN A 236 3.42 16.96 -22.77
C GLN A 236 3.70 16.45 -24.18
N ARG A 237 3.11 17.08 -25.21
CA ARG A 237 3.33 16.69 -26.60
C ARG A 237 4.78 16.92 -27.03
N LEU A 238 5.36 18.06 -26.70
CA LEU A 238 6.76 18.37 -27.01
C LEU A 238 7.72 17.39 -26.31
N MET A 239 7.43 17.02 -25.06
CA MET A 239 8.20 16.02 -24.31
C MET A 239 8.13 14.65 -24.97
N GLY A 240 6.92 14.20 -25.32
CA GLY A 240 6.72 12.91 -26.01
C GLY A 240 7.40 12.85 -27.38
N MET A 241 7.56 14.00 -28.05
CA MET A 241 8.32 14.12 -29.30
C MET A 241 9.84 14.31 -29.09
N GLY A 242 10.32 14.37 -27.84
CA GLY A 242 11.73 14.61 -27.52
C GLY A 242 12.25 15.98 -27.95
N LYS A 243 11.39 17.02 -27.98
CA LYS A 243 11.72 18.38 -28.44
C LYS A 243 12.53 19.17 -27.40
N TRP A 244 13.64 18.59 -26.94
CA TRP A 244 14.57 19.17 -25.97
C TRP A 244 15.82 19.67 -26.68
N GLY A 245 16.30 20.86 -26.31
CA GLY A 245 17.56 21.43 -26.80
C GLY A 245 17.66 21.53 -28.33
N GLY A 246 18.31 20.55 -28.97
CA GLY A 246 18.59 20.57 -30.42
C GLY A 246 17.39 20.28 -31.33
N TYR A 247 16.35 19.61 -30.82
CA TYR A 247 15.18 19.20 -31.60
C TYR A 247 13.99 20.16 -31.36
N HIS A 248 13.49 20.77 -32.43
CA HIS A 248 12.61 21.94 -32.37
C HIS A 248 11.42 21.79 -33.32
N THR A 249 10.40 22.61 -33.14
CA THR A 249 9.22 22.69 -34.01
C THR A 249 8.86 24.14 -34.29
N GLU A 250 8.24 24.43 -35.43
CA GLU A 250 7.68 25.75 -35.70
C GLU A 250 6.62 26.10 -34.64
N ILE A 251 6.58 27.36 -34.19
CA ILE A 251 5.66 27.82 -33.13
C ILE A 251 4.19 27.67 -33.53
N SER A 252 3.88 27.83 -34.82
CA SER A 252 2.53 27.62 -35.35
C SER A 252 2.02 26.19 -35.14
N HIS A 253 2.94 25.21 -35.02
CA HIS A 253 2.60 23.81 -34.80
C HIS A 253 2.14 23.50 -33.37
N LEU A 254 2.36 24.40 -32.40
CA LEU A 254 1.88 24.19 -31.03
C LEU A 254 0.34 24.03 -31.00
N ALA A 255 -0.35 24.78 -31.85
CA ALA A 255 -1.81 24.74 -32.00
C ALA A 255 -2.35 23.53 -32.78
N ARG A 256 -1.49 22.68 -33.37
CA ARG A 256 -1.95 21.46 -34.06
C ARG A 256 -2.62 20.51 -33.05
N GLY A 257 -3.70 19.86 -33.45
CA GLY A 257 -4.48 18.97 -32.57
C GLY A 257 -5.37 19.68 -31.53
N PHE A 258 -5.43 21.02 -31.54
CA PHE A 258 -6.45 21.79 -30.81
C PHE A 258 -7.65 22.13 -31.71
N ALA A 259 -8.85 22.15 -31.13
CA ALA A 259 -10.08 22.57 -31.80
C ALA A 259 -9.97 24.02 -32.29
N GLY A 260 -10.73 24.39 -33.33
CA GLY A 260 -10.57 25.69 -34.01
C GLY A 260 -10.60 26.91 -33.08
N HIS A 261 -11.46 26.90 -32.05
CA HIS A 261 -11.58 27.97 -31.06
C HIS A 261 -10.45 27.99 -30.02
N ASP A 262 -9.73 26.88 -29.85
CA ASP A 262 -8.60 26.74 -28.92
C ASP A 262 -7.24 27.00 -29.59
N ARG A 263 -7.18 27.09 -30.92
CA ARG A 263 -5.91 27.32 -31.63
C ARG A 263 -5.29 28.67 -31.30
N ALA A 264 -6.10 29.72 -31.24
CA ALA A 264 -5.63 31.05 -30.87
C ALA A 264 -5.09 31.08 -29.43
N LEU A 265 -5.80 30.42 -28.50
CA LEU A 265 -5.38 30.27 -27.11
C LEU A 265 -4.07 29.48 -27.00
N ALA A 266 -3.92 28.39 -27.75
CA ALA A 266 -2.70 27.59 -27.76
C ALA A 266 -1.48 28.38 -28.25
N LEU A 267 -1.66 29.26 -29.24
CA LEU A 267 -0.58 30.15 -29.69
C LEU A 267 -0.22 31.20 -28.63
N ALA A 268 -1.24 31.84 -28.03
CA ALA A 268 -1.02 32.82 -26.95
C ALA A 268 -0.27 32.20 -25.76
N ILE A 269 -0.65 30.99 -25.36
CA ILE A 269 0.03 30.23 -24.30
C ILE A 269 1.45 29.84 -24.73
N GLY A 270 1.67 29.49 -26.00
CA GLY A 270 3.00 29.26 -26.54
C GLY A 270 3.95 30.46 -26.32
N GLU A 271 3.45 31.68 -26.52
CA GLU A 271 4.21 32.91 -26.22
C GLU A 271 4.45 33.07 -24.71
N ARG A 272 3.45 32.82 -23.85
CA ARG A 272 3.64 32.86 -22.39
C ARG A 272 4.68 31.86 -21.89
N LEU A 273 4.74 30.68 -22.49
CA LEU A 273 5.75 29.66 -22.18
C LEU A 273 7.15 30.08 -22.63
N LEU A 274 7.28 30.87 -23.70
CA LEU A 274 8.54 31.51 -24.11
C LEU A 274 8.94 32.62 -23.13
N ASP A 275 8.01 33.51 -22.78
CA ASP A 275 8.25 34.60 -21.82
C ASP A 275 8.71 34.07 -20.45
N ALA A 276 8.09 32.97 -20.00
CA ALA A 276 8.45 32.29 -18.74
C ALA A 276 9.75 31.46 -18.83
N GLY A 277 10.34 31.35 -20.02
CA GLY A 277 11.58 30.61 -20.29
C GLY A 277 11.43 29.08 -20.21
N LEU A 278 10.22 28.54 -20.27
CA LEU A 278 9.96 27.09 -20.37
C LEU A 278 10.18 26.58 -21.80
N LEU A 279 9.91 27.43 -22.78
CA LEU A 279 10.34 27.25 -24.16
C LEU A 279 11.51 28.19 -24.48
N LEU A 280 12.35 27.79 -25.42
CA LEU A 280 13.39 28.63 -26.00
C LEU A 280 13.20 28.71 -27.52
N GLU A 281 13.52 29.86 -28.09
CA GLU A 281 13.50 30.07 -29.53
C GLU A 281 14.85 29.71 -30.17
N LYS A 282 14.82 29.06 -31.34
CA LYS A 282 16.03 28.74 -32.11
C LYS A 282 16.32 29.85 -33.14
N PRO A 283 17.48 30.55 -33.09
CA PRO A 283 17.67 31.80 -33.85
C PRO A 283 17.91 31.72 -35.38
N SER A 284 17.59 30.63 -36.11
CA SER A 284 18.24 30.45 -37.43
C SER A 284 17.53 29.56 -38.47
N VAL A 285 16.20 29.65 -38.61
CA VAL A 285 15.45 28.89 -39.64
C VAL A 285 14.35 29.68 -40.34
N GLY A 286 14.47 31.01 -40.53
CA GLY A 286 13.52 31.83 -41.32
C GLY A 286 12.07 31.94 -40.80
N GLN A 287 11.62 30.97 -40.00
CA GLN A 287 10.39 30.89 -39.25
C GLN A 287 10.74 30.74 -37.76
N ARG A 288 9.83 31.13 -36.86
CA ARG A 288 10.06 31.02 -35.41
C ARG A 288 9.87 29.58 -34.96
N HIS A 289 10.95 28.96 -34.47
CA HIS A 289 10.92 27.60 -33.96
C HIS A 289 11.25 27.56 -32.47
N VAL A 290 10.56 26.67 -31.76
CA VAL A 290 10.64 26.52 -30.31
C VAL A 290 11.01 25.10 -29.91
N PHE A 291 11.61 24.98 -28.72
CA PHE A 291 11.94 23.72 -28.06
C PHE A 291 11.87 23.89 -26.53
N LEU A 292 11.78 22.78 -25.81
CA LEU A 292 11.74 22.74 -24.35
C LEU A 292 13.10 23.12 -23.76
N ASN A 293 13.10 24.00 -22.76
CA ASN A 293 14.31 24.43 -22.07
C ASN A 293 14.82 23.34 -21.11
N PRO A 294 15.96 22.66 -21.40
CA PRO A 294 16.45 21.59 -20.53
C PRO A 294 16.84 22.08 -19.14
N ARG A 295 17.20 23.37 -18.99
CA ARG A 295 17.54 23.98 -17.69
C ARG A 295 16.32 24.18 -16.79
N ARG A 296 15.12 24.08 -17.34
CA ARG A 296 13.84 24.21 -16.63
C ARG A 296 13.06 22.90 -16.64
N ALA A 297 13.73 21.76 -16.84
CA ALA A 297 13.09 20.46 -16.94
C ALA A 297 12.23 20.14 -15.70
N ALA A 298 12.73 20.39 -14.49
CA ALA A 298 11.97 20.17 -13.26
C ALA A 298 10.65 20.93 -13.23
N ASP A 299 10.64 22.21 -13.62
CA ASP A 299 9.42 23.03 -13.67
C ASP A 299 8.46 22.55 -14.77
N ILE A 300 8.99 22.10 -15.91
CA ILE A 300 8.20 21.54 -17.01
C ILE A 300 7.53 20.23 -16.57
N HIS A 301 8.26 19.35 -15.90
CA HIS A 301 7.73 18.11 -15.33
C HIS A 301 6.67 18.41 -14.28
N ALA A 302 6.95 19.31 -13.32
CA ALA A 302 6.00 19.74 -12.30
C ALA A 302 4.69 20.27 -12.89
N LEU A 303 4.77 21.14 -13.89
CA LEU A 303 3.57 21.66 -14.56
C LEU A 303 2.79 20.57 -15.29
N VAL A 304 3.46 19.68 -16.03
CA VAL A 304 2.77 18.64 -16.81
C VAL A 304 2.16 17.57 -15.90
N GLU A 305 2.94 17.07 -14.96
CA GLU A 305 2.61 15.93 -14.10
C GLU A 305 1.73 16.33 -12.92
N ARG A 306 1.85 17.55 -12.40
CA ARG A 306 1.13 18.00 -11.20
C ARG A 306 0.30 19.27 -11.37
N GLY A 307 0.37 19.93 -12.53
CA GLY A 307 -0.30 21.22 -12.73
C GLY A 307 0.35 22.39 -12.01
N GLU A 308 1.55 22.22 -11.47
CA GLU A 308 2.26 23.24 -10.70
C GLU A 308 2.90 24.28 -11.64
N ALA A 309 2.29 25.47 -11.74
CA ALA A 309 2.85 26.56 -12.55
C ALA A 309 4.06 27.20 -11.85
N PRO A 310 5.21 27.38 -12.53
CA PRO A 310 6.36 28.06 -11.96
C PRO A 310 6.07 29.55 -11.74
N ARG A 311 6.76 30.13 -10.76
CA ARG A 311 6.63 31.57 -10.44
C ARG A 311 6.87 32.43 -11.69
N GLY A 312 5.91 33.32 -11.96
CA GLY A 312 5.97 34.26 -13.09
C GLY A 312 5.35 33.75 -14.39
N LEU A 313 4.84 32.51 -14.44
CA LEU A 313 4.01 32.05 -15.54
C LEU A 313 2.56 32.51 -15.34
N ASP A 314 2.12 33.45 -16.18
CA ASP A 314 0.75 33.95 -16.23
C ASP A 314 0.00 33.32 -17.41
N LEU A 315 -1.05 32.54 -17.11
CA LEU A 315 -1.85 31.82 -18.11
C LEU A 315 -3.25 32.46 -18.19
N PRO A 316 -3.76 32.73 -19.41
CA PRO A 316 -5.08 33.32 -19.64
C PRO A 316 -6.23 32.32 -19.52
#